data_AF-A0A6M0M9V9-F1
#
_entry.id   AF-A0A6M0M9V9-F1
#
_cell.length_a   1.000
_cell.length_b   1.000
_cell.length_c   1.000
_cell.angle_alpha   90.00
_cell.angle_beta   90.00
_cell.angle_gamma   90.00
#
_symmetry.space_group_name_H-M   'P 1'
#
loop_
_entity.id
_entity.type
_entity.pdbx_description
1 polymer ?
#
loop_
_entity_poly.entity_id
_entity_poly.type
_entity_poly.pdbx_seq_one_letter_code
_entity_poly.pdbx_strand_id
1 'polypeptide(L)'
;MTTWTDEMKESVSKKWLNPFIVLDYKNNIIGVYRNSKQCERESEFGFSSLGIRQALNKIHKTHKGFTFKKISVQEYQKMVDELKDIN
;
A
#
# COMPACT_ATOMS: atom_id res chain seq x y z
N MET A 1 7.81 30.45 -4.19
CA MET A 1 7.21 29.14 -3.84
C MET A 1 7.07 28.35 -5.12
N THR A 2 7.65 27.16 -5.21
CA THR A 2 7.47 26.30 -6.39
C THR A 2 6.10 25.64 -6.28
N THR A 3 5.16 26.05 -7.12
CA THR A 3 3.81 25.46 -7.18
C THR A 3 3.94 24.11 -7.88
N TRP A 4 3.79 23.02 -7.11
CA TRP A 4 3.85 21.66 -7.66
C TRP A 4 2.64 21.41 -8.57
N THR A 5 2.89 21.13 -9.84
CA THR A 5 1.85 20.68 -10.78
C THR A 5 1.39 19.27 -10.44
N ASP A 6 0.16 18.91 -10.80
CA ASP A 6 -0.39 17.58 -10.48
C ASP A 6 0.38 16.44 -11.16
N GLU A 7 0.93 16.69 -12.35
CA GLU A 7 1.83 15.75 -13.04
C GLU A 7 3.13 15.48 -12.25
N MET A 8 3.70 16.52 -11.64
CA MET A 8 4.90 16.37 -10.80
C MET A 8 4.59 15.57 -9.53
N LYS A 9 3.43 15.81 -8.90
CA LYS A 9 2.98 15.04 -7.74
C LYS A 9 2.76 13.57 -8.09
N GLU A 10 2.17 13.31 -9.26
CA GLU A 10 1.94 11.94 -9.73
C GLU A 10 3.26 11.22 -10.06
N SER A 11 4.22 11.91 -10.69
CA SER A 11 5.55 11.38 -11.01
C SER A 11 6.36 11.05 -9.75
N VAL A 12 6.35 11.92 -8.74
CA VAL A 12 7.00 11.66 -7.45
C VAL A 12 6.29 10.52 -6.69
N SER A 13 4.95 10.49 -6.71
CA SER A 13 4.18 9.41 -6.08
C SER A 13 4.42 8.04 -6.73
N LYS A 14 4.76 7.99 -8.01
CA LYS A 14 5.16 6.75 -8.71
C LYS A 14 6.55 6.27 -8.27
N LYS A 15 7.45 7.18 -7.90
CA LYS A 15 8.82 6.87 -7.44
C LYS A 15 8.91 6.61 -5.93
N TRP A 16 8.02 7.18 -5.13
CA TRP A 16 8.07 7.02 -3.68
C TRP A 16 7.40 5.71 -3.24
N LEU A 17 8.24 4.72 -2.95
CA LEU A 17 7.83 3.48 -2.33
C LEU A 17 7.56 3.69 -0.85
N ASN A 18 6.35 3.37 -0.42
CA ASN A 18 5.99 3.24 0.99
C ASN A 18 5.18 1.94 1.12
N PRO A 19 5.86 0.80 0.95
CA PRO A 19 5.18 -0.45 0.72
C PRO A 19 4.61 -1.03 2.01
N PHE A 20 3.54 -1.79 1.86
CA PHE A 20 2.88 -2.51 2.95
C PHE A 20 2.17 -3.74 2.43
N ILE A 21 1.88 -4.64 3.37
CA ILE A 21 0.99 -5.78 3.16
C ILE A 21 -0.37 -5.53 3.80
N VAL A 22 -1.39 -6.13 3.22
CA VAL A 22 -2.75 -6.16 3.75
C VAL A 22 -3.02 -7.57 4.26
N LEU A 23 -3.52 -7.64 5.50
CA LEU A 23 -3.82 -8.87 6.20
C LEU A 23 -5.32 -8.96 6.49
N ASP A 24 -5.89 -10.14 6.28
CA ASP A 24 -7.24 -10.46 6.74
C ASP A 24 -7.30 -10.67 8.28
N TYR A 25 -8.48 -11.01 8.79
CA TYR A 25 -8.71 -11.28 10.21
C TYR A 25 -8.00 -12.55 10.74
N LYS A 26 -7.51 -13.42 9.85
CA LYS A 26 -6.74 -14.62 10.17
C LYS A 26 -5.22 -14.40 10.01
N ASN A 27 -4.79 -13.19 9.69
CA ASN A 27 -3.41 -12.83 9.36
C ASN A 27 -2.87 -13.43 8.06
N ASN A 28 -3.74 -13.80 7.11
CA ASN A 28 -3.30 -14.18 5.76
C ASN A 28 -2.98 -12.92 4.95
N ILE A 29 -1.90 -12.97 4.16
CA ILE A 29 -1.56 -11.91 3.21
C ILE A 29 -2.54 -11.98 2.04
N ILE A 30 -3.34 -10.94 1.88
CA ILE A 30 -4.32 -10.83 0.78
C ILE A 30 -3.92 -9.79 -0.27
N GLY A 31 -2.83 -9.07 -0.04
CA GLY A 31 -2.31 -8.10 -1.00
C GLY A 31 -1.02 -7.44 -0.57
N VAL A 32 -0.19 -7.12 -1.54
CA VAL A 32 1.10 -6.43 -1.38
C VAL A 32 1.06 -5.19 -2.27
N TYR A 33 1.26 -4.02 -1.69
CA TYR A 33 1.10 -2.75 -2.41
C TYR A 33 2.29 -1.83 -2.21
N ARG A 34 2.65 -1.10 -3.27
CA ARG A 34 3.78 -0.15 -3.27
C ARG A 34 3.50 1.11 -2.46
N ASN A 35 2.23 1.53 -2.41
CA ASN A 35 1.73 2.67 -1.64
C ASN A 35 0.18 2.67 -1.54
N SER A 36 -0.34 3.57 -0.69
CA SER A 36 -1.79 3.64 -0.40
C SER A 36 -2.65 3.97 -1.62
N LYS A 37 -2.10 4.72 -2.59
CA LYS A 37 -2.81 5.12 -3.81
C LYS A 37 -2.93 3.99 -4.82
N GLN A 38 -1.93 3.10 -4.88
CA GLN A 38 -2.04 1.86 -5.63
C GLN A 38 -3.15 0.99 -5.03
N CYS A 39 -3.09 0.76 -3.71
CA CYS A 39 -4.06 -0.05 -3.00
C CYS A 39 -5.50 0.47 -3.15
N GLU A 40 -5.73 1.78 -3.03
CA GLU A 40 -7.06 2.39 -3.25
C GLU A 40 -7.62 2.15 -4.66
N ARG A 41 -6.77 2.04 -5.69
CA ARG A 41 -7.20 1.84 -7.09
C ARG A 41 -7.36 0.37 -7.47
N GLU A 42 -6.45 -0.49 -7.01
CA GLU A 42 -6.37 -1.89 -7.44
C GLU A 42 -7.11 -2.85 -6.51
N SER A 43 -7.42 -2.41 -5.27
CA SER A 43 -8.10 -3.27 -4.31
C SER A 43 -9.61 -3.33 -4.54
N GLU A 44 -10.15 -4.54 -4.59
CA GLU A 44 -11.60 -4.80 -4.67
C GLU A 44 -12.36 -4.50 -3.37
N PHE A 45 -11.64 -4.31 -2.25
CA PHE A 45 -12.24 -4.05 -0.94
C PHE A 45 -12.65 -2.57 -0.72
N GLY A 46 -12.35 -1.71 -1.70
CA GLY A 46 -12.72 -0.29 -1.70
C GLY A 46 -12.07 0.52 -0.57
N PHE A 47 -10.79 0.27 -0.28
CA PHE A 47 -10.05 1.01 0.74
C PHE A 47 -9.85 2.48 0.34
N SER A 48 -9.85 3.39 1.32
CA SER A 48 -9.50 4.78 1.09
C SER A 48 -8.04 5.02 1.47
N SER A 49 -7.33 5.83 0.69
CA SER A 49 -5.91 6.15 0.98
C SER A 49 -5.72 6.71 2.39
N LEU A 50 -6.68 7.50 2.88
CA LEU A 50 -6.65 8.07 4.23
C LEU A 50 -6.75 6.99 5.31
N GLY A 51 -7.72 6.08 5.19
CA GLY A 51 -7.93 4.99 6.14
C GLY A 51 -6.72 4.06 6.22
N ILE A 52 -6.12 3.74 5.07
CA ILE A 52 -4.87 2.95 4.99
C ILE A 52 -3.76 3.64 5.78
N ARG A 53 -3.53 4.94 5.55
CA ARG A 53 -2.46 5.68 6.25
C ARG A 53 -2.69 5.75 7.76
N GLN A 54 -3.93 5.95 8.20
CA GLN A 54 -4.27 5.97 9.62
C GLN A 54 -4.02 4.60 10.27
N ALA A 55 -4.38 3.50 9.59
CA ALA A 55 -4.09 2.15 10.05
C ALA A 55 -2.58 1.87 10.12
N LEU A 56 -1.83 2.24 9.07
CA LEU A 56 -0.36 2.09 9.03
C LEU A 56 0.37 2.93 10.09
N ASN A 57 -0.22 4.05 10.52
CA ASN A 57 0.31 4.90 11.58
C ASN A 57 -0.22 4.51 12.98
N LYS A 58 -0.93 3.37 13.09
CA LYS A 58 -1.49 2.84 14.35
C LYS A 58 -2.49 3.77 15.04
N ILE A 59 -3.09 4.72 14.31
CA ILE A 59 -4.20 5.55 14.82
C ILE A 59 -5.45 4.67 14.98
N HIS A 60 -5.68 3.79 14.00
CA HIS A 60 -6.69 2.75 14.05
C HIS A 60 -6.02 1.38 13.92
N LYS A 61 -6.58 0.37 14.58
CA LYS A 61 -6.04 -1.00 14.52
C LYS A 61 -6.28 -1.62 13.13
N THR A 62 -7.43 -1.35 12.54
CA THR A 62 -7.86 -1.90 11.24
C THR A 62 -8.56 -0.84 10.41
N HIS A 63 -8.68 -1.10 9.11
CA HIS A 63 -9.55 -0.36 8.21
C HIS A 63 -10.39 -1.36 7.41
N LYS A 64 -11.72 -1.23 7.47
CA LYS A 64 -12.68 -2.21 6.90
C LYS A 64 -12.45 -3.68 7.33
N GLY A 65 -11.96 -3.90 8.55
CA GLY A 65 -11.68 -5.24 9.07
C GLY A 65 -10.32 -5.83 8.67
N PHE A 66 -9.52 -5.11 7.88
CA PHE A 66 -8.18 -5.52 7.47
C PHE A 66 -7.10 -4.80 8.25
N THR A 67 -5.98 -5.49 8.45
CA THR A 67 -4.78 -4.93 9.09
C THR A 67 -3.75 -4.56 8.03
N PHE A 68 -3.04 -3.46 8.25
CA PHE A 68 -2.05 -2.93 7.32
C PHE A 68 -0.69 -2.91 8.01
N LYS A 69 0.32 -3.54 7.42
CA LYS A 69 1.66 -3.64 8.00
C LYS A 69 2.70 -3.13 7.02
N LYS A 70 3.46 -2.11 7.43
CA LYS A 70 4.59 -1.58 6.66
C LYS A 70 5.64 -2.68 6.47
N ILE A 71 6.22 -2.71 5.28
CA ILE A 71 7.36 -3.56 4.93
C ILE A 71 8.47 -2.68 4.37
N SER A 72 9.69 -3.22 4.33
CA SER A 72 10.80 -2.58 3.63
C SER A 72 10.63 -2.67 2.11
N VAL A 73 11.35 -1.82 1.39
CA VAL A 73 11.40 -1.87 -0.08
C VAL A 73 12.00 -3.20 -0.58
N GLN A 74 12.96 -3.75 0.15
CA GLN A 74 13.60 -5.03 -0.18
C GLN A 74 12.60 -6.19 -0.06
N GLU A 75 11.84 -6.24 1.03
CA GLU A 75 10.77 -7.24 1.22
C GLU A 75 9.68 -7.11 0.15
N TYR A 76 9.28 -5.88 -0.19
CA TYR A 76 8.32 -5.64 -1.27
C TYR A 76 8.80 -6.20 -2.60
N GLN A 77 10.06 -5.93 -2.97
CA GLN A 77 10.63 -6.41 -4.23
C GLN A 77 10.66 -7.94 -4.27
N LYS A 78 11.12 -8.57 -3.18
CA LYS A 78 11.13 -10.03 -3.05
C LYS A 78 9.75 -10.65 -3.23
N MET A 79 8.73 -10.13 -2.54
CA MET A 79 7.36 -10.63 -2.64
C MET A 79 6.77 -10.45 -4.04
N VAL A 80 7.04 -9.32 -4.68
CA VAL A 80 6.55 -9.05 -6.04
C VAL A 80 7.23 -9.97 -7.06
N ASP A 81 8.52 -10.25 -6.90
CA ASP A 81 9.23 -11.16 -7.79
C ASP A 81 8.78 -12.61 -7.60
N GLU A 82 8.60 -13.07 -6.35
CA GLU A 82 8.01 -14.38 -6.04
C GLU A 82 6.61 -14.54 -6.66
N LEU A 83 5.78 -13.49 -6.68
CA LEU A 83 4.46 -13.54 -7.31
C LEU A 83 4.51 -13.58 -8.84
N LYS A 84 5.57 -13.07 -9.46
CA LYS A 84 5.76 -13.14 -10.92
C LYS A 84 6.25 -14.51 -11.35
N ASP A 85 7.11 -15.15 -10.57
CA ASP A 85 7.67 -16.47 -10.91
C ASP A 85 6.63 -17.61 -10.82
N ILE A 86 5.48 -17.35 -10.21
CA ILE A 86 4.36 -18.31 -10.08
C ILE A 86 3.39 -18.25 -11.27
N ASN A 87 3.50 -17.24 -12.17
CA ASN A 87 2.67 -17.06 -13.36
C ASN A 87 3.47 -17.18 -14.66
#